data_AF-A0AAJ2F819-F1
#
_entry.id   AF-A0AAJ2F819-F1
#
_cell.length_a   1.000
_cell.length_b   1.000
_cell.length_c   1.000
_cell.angle_alpha   90.00
_cell.angle_beta   90.00
_cell.angle_gamma   90.00
#
_symmetry.space_group_name_H-M   'P 1'
#
loop_
_entity.id
_entity.type
_entity.pdbx_description
1 polymer ?
#
loop_
_entity_poly.entity_id
_entity_poly.type
_entity_poly.pdbx_seq_one_letter_code
_entity_poly.pdbx_strand_id
1 'polypeptide(L)'
;MLKEFRKFIAQGNVLDLAIGVIIGGAFGKIVTSLVDDILMPLIGIAMGGEDFAKLSVMVGKAEVKYGSFIQVVVQFLIIAFVIFMIVKVANKAGLTDKTTEEKA
;
A
#
# COMPACT_ATOMS: atom_id res chain seq x y z
N MET A 1 -29.26 21.65 -8.13
CA MET A 1 -28.76 20.47 -7.40
C MET A 1 -28.52 19.23 -8.28
N LEU A 2 -29.52 18.39 -8.62
CA LEU A 2 -29.28 17.14 -9.39
C LEU A 2 -28.67 17.36 -10.80
N LYS A 3 -29.10 18.42 -11.51
CA LYS A 3 -28.54 18.79 -12.82
C LYS A 3 -27.11 19.33 -12.72
N GLU A 4 -26.80 20.07 -11.65
CA GLU A 4 -25.45 20.61 -11.37
C GLU A 4 -24.50 19.50 -10.92
N PHE A 5 -24.97 18.57 -10.09
CA PHE A 5 -24.22 17.39 -9.70
C PHE A 5 -23.90 16.51 -10.92
N ARG A 6 -24.88 16.26 -11.81
CA ARG A 6 -24.63 15.56 -13.08
C ARG A 6 -23.59 16.27 -13.93
N LYS A 7 -23.61 17.61 -13.98
CA LYS A 7 -22.63 18.42 -14.71
C LYS A 7 -21.24 18.36 -14.07
N PHE A 8 -21.15 18.28 -12.74
CA PHE A 8 -19.92 18.16 -11.98
C PHE A 8 -19.25 16.79 -12.16
N ILE A 9 -20.00 15.69 -12.01
CA ILE A 9 -19.45 14.33 -12.24
C ILE A 9 -19.12 14.05 -13.71
N ALA A 10 -19.78 14.75 -14.64
CA ALA A 10 -19.47 14.68 -16.07
C ALA A 10 -18.16 15.41 -16.43
N GLN A 11 -17.54 16.13 -15.49
CA GLN A 11 -16.18 16.65 -15.67
C GLN A 11 -15.21 15.46 -15.57
N GLY A 12 -14.62 15.05 -16.69
CA GLY A 12 -13.70 13.89 -16.74
C GLY A 12 -12.60 13.92 -15.68
N ASN A 13 -12.04 15.11 -15.40
CA ASN A 13 -11.02 15.30 -14.35
C ASN A 13 -11.47 14.87 -12.94
N VAL A 14 -12.76 15.00 -12.61
CA VAL A 14 -13.31 14.58 -11.30
C VAL A 14 -13.54 13.07 -11.27
N LEU A 15 -14.05 12.51 -12.37
CA LEU A 15 -14.32 11.08 -12.48
C LEU A 15 -13.03 10.26 -12.44
N ASP A 16 -12.00 10.68 -13.19
CA ASP A 16 -10.70 10.00 -13.24
C ASP A 16 -9.99 10.05 -11.89
N LEU A 17 -10.05 11.20 -11.20
CA LEU A 17 -9.53 11.35 -9.84
C LEU A 17 -10.25 10.43 -8.86
N ALA A 18 -11.58 10.37 -8.91
CA ALA A 18 -12.38 9.53 -8.02
C ALA A 18 -12.07 8.04 -8.23
N ILE A 19 -11.97 7.60 -9.48
CA ILE A 19 -11.62 6.21 -9.82
C ILE A 19 -10.21 5.88 -9.31
N GLY A 20 -9.23 6.76 -9.57
CA GLY A 20 -7.86 6.58 -9.11
C GLY A 20 -7.73 6.43 -7.60
N VAL A 21 -8.44 7.27 -6.83
CA VAL A 21 -8.43 7.21 -5.36
C VAL A 21 -9.11 5.93 -4.84
N ILE A 22 -10.24 5.52 -5.43
CA ILE A 22 -10.96 4.31 -5.01
C ILE A 22 -10.13 3.06 -5.30
N ILE A 23 -9.59 2.95 -6.50
CA ILE A 23 -8.75 1.81 -6.91
C ILE A 23 -7.46 1.81 -6.10
N GLY A 24 -6.80 2.97 -5.93
CA GLY A 24 -5.58 3.09 -5.13
C GLY A 24 -5.78 2.67 -3.68
N GLY A 25 -6.89 3.10 -3.06
CA GLY A 25 -7.24 2.70 -1.69
C GLY A 25 -7.55 1.21 -1.56
N ALA A 26 -8.27 0.61 -2.52
CA ALA A 26 -8.56 -0.81 -2.52
C ALA A 26 -7.30 -1.67 -2.77
N PHE A 27 -6.47 -1.27 -3.73
CA PHE A 27 -5.21 -1.94 -4.04
C PHE A 27 -4.24 -1.88 -2.87
N GLY A 28 -4.13 -0.73 -2.19
CA GLY A 28 -3.35 -0.58 -0.97
C GLY A 28 -3.71 -1.63 0.08
N LYS A 29 -5.01 -1.89 0.32
CA LYS A 29 -5.46 -2.93 1.25
C LYS A 29 -5.05 -4.34 0.85
N ILE A 30 -5.08 -4.66 -0.45
CA ILE A 30 -4.64 -5.96 -0.97
C ILE A 30 -3.16 -6.17 -0.66
N VAL A 31 -2.33 -5.15 -0.93
CA VAL A 31 -0.89 -5.24 -0.65
C VAL A 31 -0.63 -5.30 0.86
N THR A 32 -1.32 -4.48 1.67
CA THR A 32 -1.23 -4.52 3.13
C THR A 32 -1.57 -5.91 3.68
N SER A 33 -2.66 -6.54 3.23
CA SER A 33 -3.04 -7.89 3.66
C SER A 33 -2.00 -8.94 3.24
N LEU A 34 -1.43 -8.85 2.03
CA LEU A 34 -0.34 -9.74 1.61
C LEU A 34 0.88 -9.61 2.54
N VAL A 35 1.20 -8.40 3.00
CA VAL A 35 2.33 -8.21 3.91
C VAL A 35 2.00 -8.69 5.33
N ASP A 36 0.86 -8.27 5.87
CA ASP A 36 0.51 -8.50 7.28
C ASP A 36 0.06 -9.94 7.53
N ASP A 37 -0.73 -10.51 6.62
CA ASP A 37 -1.37 -11.81 6.83
C ASP A 37 -0.54 -12.97 6.27
N ILE A 38 0.37 -12.70 5.32
CA ILE A 38 1.19 -13.74 4.67
C ILE A 38 2.66 -13.54 4.96
N LEU A 39 3.26 -12.40 4.60
CA LEU A 39 4.71 -12.23 4.72
C LEU A 39 5.19 -12.13 6.17
N MET A 40 4.51 -11.37 7.03
CA MET A 40 4.91 -11.21 8.43
C MET A 40 4.87 -12.53 9.22
N PRO A 41 3.82 -13.37 9.14
CA PRO A 41 3.85 -14.69 9.77
C PRO A 41 5.01 -15.55 9.26
N LEU A 42 5.29 -15.53 7.95
CA LEU A 42 6.40 -16.28 7.37
C LEU A 42 7.77 -15.78 7.86
N ILE A 43 7.96 -14.46 7.93
CA ILE A 43 9.18 -13.84 8.45
C ILE A 43 9.32 -14.13 9.95
N GLY A 44 8.24 -14.04 10.72
CA GLY A 44 8.20 -14.34 12.14
C GLY A 44 8.62 -15.78 12.42
N ILE A 45 8.09 -16.75 11.66
CA ILE A 45 8.51 -18.16 11.75
C ILE A 45 10.01 -18.30 11.39
N ALA A 46 10.47 -17.63 10.34
CA ALA A 46 11.87 -17.70 9.91
C ALA A 46 12.86 -17.09 10.92
N MET A 47 12.44 -16.07 11.68
CA MET A 47 13.26 -15.37 12.68
C MET A 47 13.15 -15.95 14.10
N GLY A 48 12.50 -17.10 14.27
CA GLY A 48 12.43 -17.82 15.56
C GLY A 48 11.12 -17.65 16.33
N GLY A 49 10.07 -17.15 15.70
CA GLY A 49 8.71 -17.05 16.26
C GLY A 49 8.45 -15.80 17.09
N GLU A 50 9.39 -14.86 17.15
CA GLU A 50 9.19 -13.59 17.85
C GLU A 50 8.51 -12.56 16.97
N ASP A 51 7.41 -12.03 17.50
CA ASP A 51 6.57 -11.03 16.88
C ASP A 51 7.15 -9.66 17.25
N PHE A 52 7.85 -9.00 16.32
CA PHE A 52 8.47 -7.68 16.56
C PHE A 52 7.48 -6.68 17.14
N ALA A 53 6.19 -6.83 16.84
CA ALA A 53 5.07 -6.07 17.40
C ALA A 53 5.07 -6.00 18.95
N LYS A 54 5.58 -7.04 19.62
CA LYS A 54 5.53 -7.21 21.07
C LYS A 54 6.73 -6.59 21.80
N LEU A 55 7.71 -6.06 21.07
CA LEU A 55 8.82 -5.35 21.66
C LEU A 55 8.35 -4.01 22.22
N SER A 56 8.20 -3.95 23.54
CA SER A 56 7.91 -2.73 24.27
C SER A 56 8.91 -2.52 25.41
N VAL A 57 9.22 -1.26 25.70
CA VAL A 57 10.05 -0.86 26.84
C VAL A 57 9.20 0.03 27.73
N MET A 58 9.15 -0.29 29.02
CA MET A 58 8.55 0.61 30.01
C MET A 58 9.55 1.71 30.38
N VAL A 59 9.16 2.96 30.17
CA VAL A 59 9.88 4.14 30.67
C VAL A 59 9.01 4.76 31.77
N GLY A 60 9.30 4.40 33.03
CA GLY A 60 8.47 4.79 34.17
C GLY A 60 7.08 4.12 34.12
N LYS A 61 6.03 4.93 33.94
CA LYS A 61 4.63 4.45 33.76
C LYS A 61 4.17 4.42 32.29
N ALA A 62 5.01 4.87 31.36
CA ALA A 62 4.68 4.89 29.94
C ALA A 62 5.24 3.65 29.24
N GLU A 63 4.38 2.96 28.47
CA GLU A 63 4.78 1.83 27.64
C GLU A 63 5.15 2.33 26.24
N VAL A 64 6.43 2.21 25.85
CA VAL A 64 6.92 2.58 24.53
C VAL A 64 6.98 1.33 23.65
N LYS A 65 6.02 1.17 22.74
CA LYS A 65 5.91 0.03 21.82
C LYS A 65 6.73 0.25 20.54
N TYR A 66 8.05 0.33 20.66
CA TYR A 66 8.96 0.55 19.52
C TYR A 66 8.91 -0.60 18.50
N GLY A 67 8.54 -1.79 18.94
CA GLY A 67 8.28 -2.95 18.10
C GLY A 67 7.25 -2.70 17.01
N SER A 68 6.13 -2.07 17.38
CA SER A 68 5.06 -1.68 16.43
C SER A 68 5.54 -0.66 15.39
N PHE A 69 6.45 0.25 15.77
CA PHE A 69 7.02 1.20 14.83
C PHE A 69 7.94 0.51 13.82
N ILE A 70 8.83 -0.36 14.28
CA ILE A 70 9.73 -1.13 13.41
C ILE A 70 8.91 -2.01 12.45
N GLN A 71 7.84 -2.62 12.94
CA GLN A 71 6.91 -3.39 12.11
C GLN A 71 6.35 -2.55 10.96
N VAL A 72 5.85 -1.34 11.23
CA VAL A 72 5.32 -0.45 10.18
C VAL A 72 6.40 -0.04 9.18
N VAL A 73 7.63 0.21 9.64
CA VAL A 73 8.76 0.52 8.74
C VAL A 73 9.09 -0.66 7.83
N VAL A 74 9.16 -1.87 8.38
CA VAL A 74 9.41 -3.09 7.60
C VAL A 74 8.27 -3.33 6.61
N GLN A 75 7.03 -3.18 7.05
CA GLN A 75 5.85 -3.28 6.19
C GLN A 75 5.93 -2.32 5.01
N PHE A 76 6.26 -1.05 5.25
CA PHE A 76 6.43 -0.05 4.19
C PHE A 76 7.52 -0.46 3.18
N LEU A 77 8.67 -0.94 3.65
CA LEU A 77 9.76 -1.40 2.78
C LEU A 77 9.33 -2.59 1.90
N ILE A 78 8.59 -3.55 2.48
CA ILE A 78 8.07 -4.71 1.74
C ILE A 78 7.03 -4.26 0.71
N ILE A 79 6.07 -3.41 1.08
CA ILE A 79 5.07 -2.85 0.16
C ILE A 79 5.76 -2.15 -1.01
N ALA A 80 6.74 -1.29 -0.73
CA ALA A 80 7.51 -0.59 -1.75
C ALA A 80 8.25 -1.57 -2.68
N PHE A 81 8.83 -2.64 -2.14
CA PHE A 81 9.51 -3.68 -2.91
C PHE A 81 8.55 -4.49 -3.79
N VAL A 82 7.38 -4.86 -3.28
CA VAL A 82 6.35 -5.57 -4.04
C VAL A 82 5.82 -4.71 -5.18
N ILE A 83 5.49 -3.43 -4.91
CA ILE A 83 5.07 -2.49 -5.95
C ILE A 83 6.16 -2.33 -7.01
N PHE A 84 7.42 -2.19 -6.59
CA PHE A 84 8.55 -2.12 -7.51
C PHE A 84 8.66 -3.37 -8.40
N MET A 85 8.50 -4.58 -7.83
CA MET A 85 8.50 -5.82 -8.61
C MET A 85 7.35 -5.86 -9.61
N ILE A 86 6.14 -5.45 -9.22
CA ILE A 86 4.97 -5.42 -10.11
C ILE A 86 5.22 -4.46 -11.28
N VAL A 87 5.69 -3.24 -10.99
CA VAL A 87 6.03 -2.24 -12.03
C VAL A 87 7.15 -2.78 -12.93
N LYS A 88 8.18 -3.41 -12.36
CA LYS A 88 9.28 -4.00 -13.13
C LYS A 88 8.81 -5.13 -14.04
N VAL A 89 7.90 -5.99 -13.58
CA VAL A 89 7.30 -7.07 -14.38
C VAL A 89 6.42 -6.49 -15.49
N ALA A 90 5.57 -5.50 -15.18
CA ALA A 90 4.73 -4.83 -16.18
C ALA A 90 5.58 -4.16 -17.28
N ASN A 91 6.65 -3.45 -16.89
CA ASN A 91 7.61 -2.83 -17.80
C ASN A 91 8.34 -3.87 -18.65
N LYS A 92 8.75 -5.01 -18.06
CA LYS A 92 9.42 -6.10 -18.77
C LYS A 92 8.50 -6.86 -19.72
N ALA A 93 7.20 -6.95 -19.42
CA ALA A 93 6.19 -7.59 -20.25
C ALA A 93 5.72 -6.73 -21.43
N GLY A 94 6.25 -5.51 -21.59
CA GLY A 94 5.84 -4.60 -22.66
C GLY A 94 4.42 -4.05 -22.51
N LEU A 95 3.81 -4.22 -21.33
CA LEU A 95 2.49 -3.66 -21.01
C LEU A 95 2.56 -2.16 -20.68
N THR A 96 3.77 -1.60 -20.60
CA THR A 96 4.07 -0.18 -20.33
C THR A 96 4.54 0.56 -21.59
N ASP A 97 4.10 0.16 -22.78
CA ASP A 97 4.42 0.88 -24.04
C ASP A 97 3.19 1.48 -24.74
N LYS A 98 2.05 1.63 -24.04
CA LYS A 98 0.83 2.28 -24.59
C LYS A 98 0.02 3.14 -23.60
N THR A 99 0.61 3.66 -22.53
CA THR A 99 -0.14 4.55 -21.61
C THR A 99 0.64 5.79 -21.16
N THR A 100 1.77 6.06 -21.80
CA THR A 100 2.55 7.31 -21.61
C THR A 100 2.45 8.25 -22.82
N GLU A 101 1.63 7.91 -23.83
CA GLU A 101 1.53 8.65 -25.09
C GLU A 101 0.12 9.21 -25.37
N GLU A 102 -0.64 9.58 -24.34
CA GLU A 102 -1.84 10.41 -24.50
C GLU A 102 -1.81 11.59 -23.53
N LYS A 103 -0.79 12.44 -23.69
CA LYS A 103 -0.75 13.88 -23.39
C LYS A 103 0.65 14.42 -23.71
N ALA A 104 0.95 14.51 -24.99
CA ALA A 104 1.87 15.50 -25.56
C ALA A 104 1.05 16.43 -26.46
#